data_AF-A0A2C6DJY3-F1
#
_entry.id   AF-A0A2C6DJY3-F1
#
_cell.length_a   1.000
_cell.length_b   1.000
_cell.length_c   1.000
_cell.angle_alpha   90.00
_cell.angle_beta   90.00
_cell.angle_gamma   90.00
#
_symmetry.space_group_name_H-M   'P 1'
#
loop_
_entity.id
_entity.type
_entity.pdbx_description
1 polymer ?
#
loop_
_entity_poly.entity_id
_entity_poly.type
_entity_poly.pdbx_seq_one_letter_code
_entity_poly.pdbx_strand_id
1 'polypeptide(L)' 'MYLPSAFKQNDLIAQVELIRQYPLGLLISYSAEGIEANPIPFLADVDDTGQLILRAHLSRAIGNKMRVDQYFK' A
#
# COMPACT_ATOMS: atom_id res chain seq x y z
N MET A 1 -3.48 -11.25 4.13
CA MET A 1 -3.41 -11.35 5.60
C MET A 1 -4.81 -11.57 6.14
N TYR A 2 -4.99 -12.42 7.15
CA TYR A 2 -6.28 -12.61 7.81
C TYR A 2 -6.60 -11.37 8.68
N LEU A 3 -7.78 -10.79 8.51
CA LEU A 3 -8.31 -9.73 9.36
C LEU A 3 -9.50 -10.29 10.15
N PRO A 4 -9.34 -10.56 11.46
CA PRO A 4 -10.46 -11.00 12.29
C PRO A 4 -11.61 -9.98 12.27
N SER A 5 -12.85 -10.45 12.29
CA SER A 5 -14.04 -9.57 12.20
C SER A 5 -14.09 -8.49 13.28
N ALA A 6 -13.59 -8.78 14.48
CA ALA A 6 -13.52 -7.82 15.59
C ALA A 6 -12.57 -6.63 15.33
N PHE A 7 -11.62 -6.77 14.39
CA PHE A 7 -10.69 -5.71 14.00
C PHE A 7 -11.04 -5.06 12.67
N LYS A 8 -12.19 -5.40 12.07
CA LYS A 8 -12.60 -4.83 10.79
C LYS A 8 -13.02 -3.37 10.99
N GLN A 9 -12.17 -2.44 10.53
CA GLN A 9 -12.53 -1.05 10.34
C GLN A 9 -13.17 -0.88 8.96
N ASN A 10 -14.39 -0.33 8.86
CA ASN A 10 -15.08 -0.10 7.58
C ASN A 10 -15.18 1.39 7.22
N ASP A 11 -14.81 2.28 8.13
CA ASP A 11 -14.75 3.72 7.88
C ASP A 11 -13.44 4.05 7.16
N LEU A 12 -13.55 4.48 5.89
CA LEU A 12 -12.42 4.86 5.06
C LEU A 12 -11.62 6.02 5.65
N ILE A 13 -12.28 7.01 6.26
CA ILE A 13 -11.61 8.16 6.86
C ILE A 13 -10.79 7.70 8.05
N ALA A 14 -11.36 6.85 8.92
CA ALA A 14 -10.63 6.29 10.04
C ALA A 14 -9.41 5.44 9.59
N GLN A 15 -9.53 4.69 8.49
CA GLN A 15 -8.39 3.94 7.92
C GLN A 15 -7.30 4.88 7.41
N VAL A 16 -7.66 5.94 6.70
CA VAL A 16 -6.70 6.93 6.16
C VAL A 16 -5.96 7.63 7.29
N GLU A 17 -6.67 8.07 8.32
CA GLU A 17 -6.05 8.71 9.49
C GLU A 17 -5.12 7.75 10.25
N LEU A 18 -5.48 6.45 10.34
CA LEU A 18 -4.59 5.45 10.93
C LEU A 18 -3.29 5.31 10.12
N ILE A 19 -3.38 5.26 8.78
CA ILE A 19 -2.19 5.16 7.92
C ILE A 19 -1.34 6.44 8.03
N ARG A 20 -1.96 7.62 8.09
CA ARG A 20 -1.25 8.90 8.29
C ARG A 20 -0.51 8.94 9.63
N GLN A 21 -1.09 8.39 10.69
CA GLN A 21 -0.46 8.32 12.01
C GLN A 21 0.66 7.27 12.07
N TYR A 22 0.51 6.15 11.37
CA TYR A 22 1.46 5.03 11.35
C TYR A 22 1.84 4.66 9.91
N PRO A 23 2.71 5.44 9.25
CA PRO A 23 2.91 5.36 7.80
C PRO A 23 3.75 4.17 7.33
N LEU A 24 4.28 3.35 8.23
CA LEU A 24 5.07 2.17 7.85
C LEU A 24 4.14 0.99 7.55
N GLY A 25 4.09 0.57 6.28
CA GLY A 25 3.31 -0.58 5.82
C GLY A 25 4.17 -1.65 5.15
N LEU A 26 3.53 -2.76 4.74
CA LEU A 26 4.16 -3.81 3.94
C LEU A 26 3.65 -3.76 2.50
N LEU A 27 4.56 -3.59 1.53
CA LEU A 27 4.28 -3.89 0.13
C LEU A 27 4.46 -5.39 -0.09
N ILE A 28 3.34 -6.09 -0.28
CA ILE A 28 3.33 -7.53 -0.55
C ILE A 28 3.16 -7.73 -2.06
N SER A 29 4.10 -8.42 -2.68
CA SER A 29 4.11 -8.75 -4.11
C SER A 29 4.22 -10.26 -4.31
N TYR A 30 3.74 -10.73 -5.46
CA TYR A 30 3.85 -12.14 -5.87
C TYR A 30 4.38 -12.21 -7.30
N SER A 31 5.39 -13.05 -7.52
CA SER A 31 6.01 -13.30 -8.81
C SER A 31 6.29 -14.80 -9.00
N ALA A 32 6.93 -15.16 -10.11
CA ALA A 32 7.36 -16.54 -10.36
C ALA A 32 8.38 -17.04 -9.31
N GLU A 33 9.11 -16.11 -8.68
CA GLU A 33 10.11 -16.37 -7.65
C GLU A 33 9.51 -16.53 -6.25
N GLY A 34 8.22 -16.22 -6.07
CA GLY A 34 7.49 -16.38 -4.82
C GLY A 34 6.82 -15.11 -4.30
N ILE A 35 6.60 -15.07 -2.98
CA ILE A 35 6.00 -13.92 -2.28
C ILE A 35 7.11 -13.11 -1.64
N GLU A 36 7.10 -11.80 -1.85
CA GLU A 36 7.93 -10.84 -1.13
C GLU A 36 7.07 -9.91 -0.27
N ALA A 37 7.62 -9.47 0.87
CA ALA A 37 6.99 -8.50 1.76
C ALA A 37 8.02 -7.45 2.18
N ASN A 38 7.90 -6.24 1.63
CA ASN A 38 8.86 -5.17 1.81
C ASN A 38 8.29 -4.08 2.74
N PRO A 39 8.90 -3.81 3.91
CA PRO A 39 8.45 -2.71 4.78
C PRO A 39 8.87 -1.36 4.18
N ILE A 40 7.89 -0.52 3.84
CA ILE A 40 8.13 0.80 3.27
C ILE A 40 7.17 1.86 3.84
N PRO A 41 7.58 3.13 3.93
CA PRO A 41 6.68 4.22 4.26
C PRO A 41 5.67 4.50 3.14
N PHE A 42 4.43 4.81 3.50
CA PHE A 42 3.36 5.24 2.60
C PHE A 42 2.80 6.60 3.00
N LEU A 43 2.49 7.42 1.99
CA LEU A 43 1.61 8.58 2.11
C LEU A 43 0.20 8.16 1.66
N ALA A 44 -0.80 8.50 2.47
CA ALA A 44 -2.20 8.18 2.19
C ALA A 44 -3.02 9.44 1.86
N ASP A 45 -3.80 9.35 0.79
CA ASP A 45 -4.69 10.40 0.32
C ASP A 45 -5.97 9.82 -0.25
N VAL A 46 -7.03 10.62 -0.31
CA VAL A 46 -8.29 10.25 -0.96
C VAL A 46 -8.47 11.19 -2.15
N ASP A 47 -8.60 10.62 -3.34
CA ASP A 47 -8.78 11.43 -4.55
C ASP A 47 -10.21 11.99 -4.68
N ASP A 48 -10.44 12.80 -5.72
CA ASP A 48 -11.73 13.44 -5.99
C ASP A 48 -12.87 12.43 -6.26
N THR A 49 -12.54 11.17 -6.52
CA THR A 49 -13.51 10.07 -6.73
C THR A 49 -13.84 9.30 -5.45
N GLY A 50 -13.15 9.62 -4.35
CA GLY A 50 -13.28 8.92 -3.08
C GLY A 50 -12.41 7.67 -2.98
N GLN A 51 -11.45 7.46 -3.89
CA GLN A 51 -10.54 6.32 -3.86
C GLN A 51 -9.31 6.61 -2.98
N LEU A 52 -8.92 5.64 -2.16
CA LEU A 52 -7.67 5.69 -1.41
C LEU A 52 -6.46 5.50 -2.33
N ILE A 53 -5.56 6.48 -2.33
CA ILE A 53 -4.28 6.46 -3.02
C ILE A 53 -3.15 6.32 -2.00
N LEU A 54 -2.33 5.29 -2.16
CA LEU A 54 -1.10 5.09 -1.39
C LEU A 54 0.12 5.39 -2.27
N ARG A 55 0.96 6.32 -1.83
CA ARG A 55 2.21 6.70 -2.51
C ARG A 55 3.40 6.25 -1.67
N ALA A 56 4.36 5.57 -2.28
CA ALA A 56 5.60 5.17 -1.62
C ALA A 56 6.79 5.36 -2.56
N HIS A 57 7.97 5.60 -1.99
CA HIS A 57 9.21 5.68 -2.75
C HIS A 57 9.89 4.30 -2.77
N LEU A 58 10.11 3.77 -3.97
CA LEU A 58 10.78 2.48 -4.19
C LEU A 58 12.09 2.72 -4.92
N SER A 59 13.20 2.30 -4.32
CA SER A 59 14.47 2.27 -5.05
C SER A 59 14.46 1.15 -6.09
N ARG A 60 15.10 1.38 -7.24
CA ARG A 60 15.22 0.40 -8.33
C ARG A 60 15.83 -0.95 -7.90
N ALA A 61 16.57 -0.97 -6.80
CA ALA A 61 17.25 -2.16 -6.29
C ALA A 61 16.36 -3.04 -5.39
N ILE A 62 15.18 -2.57 -4.97
CA ILE A 62 14.20 -3.43 -4.30
C ILE A 62 13.76 -4.46 -5.35
N GLY A 63 13.95 -5.76 -5.06
CA GLY A 63 13.79 -6.90 -5.99
C GLY A 63 12.45 -7.00 -6.72
N ASN A 64 11.48 -6.18 -6.35
CA ASN A 64 10.27 -5.88 -7.10
C ASN A 64 10.61 -5.30 -8.49
N LYS A 65 10.77 -6.19 -9.49
CA LYS A 65 10.65 -5.82 -10.90
C LYS A 65 9.19 -5.47 -11.21
N MET A 66 8.68 -4.39 -10.62
CA MET A 66 7.40 -3.81 -11.02
C MET A 66 7.59 -3.17 -12.39
N ARG A 67 6.80 -3.59 -13.38
CA ARG A 67 6.75 -2.91 -14.68
C ARG A 67 6.09 -1.55 -14.45
N VAL A 68 6.87 -0.48 -14.50
CA VAL A 68 6.45 0.90 -14.18
C VAL A 68 5.57 1.50 -15.30
N ASP A 69 5.39 0.79 -16.41
CA ASP A 69 4.78 1.27 -17.66
C ASP A 69 3.24 1.45 -17.62
N GLN A 70 2.59 1.48 -16.45
CA GLN A 70 1.12 1.48 -16.38
C GLN A 70 0.46 2.58 -15.52
N TYR A 71 1.19 3.50 -14.92
CA TYR A 71 0.59 4.47 -13.98
C TYR A 71 0.80 5.96 -14.28
N PHE A 72 1.23 6.32 -15.49
CA PHE A 72 1.15 7.70 -15.95
C PHE A 72 0.65 7.76 -17.39
N LYS A 73 -0.67 7.90 -17.54
CA LYS A 73 -1.31 8.52 -18.71
C LYS A 73 -2.35 9.50 -18.20
#